data_AF-A0A2N5GU37-F1
#
_entry.id   AF-A0A2N5GU37-F1
#
_cell.length_a   1.000
_cell.length_b   1.000
_cell.length_c   1.000
_cell.angle_alpha   90.00
_cell.angle_beta   90.00
_cell.angle_gamma   90.00
#
_symmetry.space_group_name_H-M   'P 1'
#
loop_
_entity.id
_entity.type
_entity.pdbx_description
1 polymer ?
#
loop_
_entity_poly.entity_id
_entity_poly.type
_entity_poly.pdbx_seq_one_letter_code
_entity_poly.pdbx_strand_id
1 'polypeptide(L)' 'MKKNHALINARKKKGYTQVQLAELLQCKKTTVSNWENGYARPTLNVAYQVATLLDSDINILFFSNEDKDVAKKADEKSNS' A
#
# COMPACT_ATOMS: atom_id res chain seq x y z
N MET A 1 8.57 2.94 -9.79
CA MET A 1 7.73 2.36 -8.72
C MET A 1 6.47 1.80 -9.32
N LYS A 2 5.97 0.66 -8.83
CA LYS A 2 4.72 0.06 -9.30
C LYS A 2 3.55 0.66 -8.51
N LYS A 3 2.49 1.07 -9.22
CA LYS A 3 1.30 1.64 -8.59
C LYS A 3 0.51 0.56 -7.85
N ASN A 4 0.03 0.88 -6.65
CA ASN A 4 -0.82 0.00 -5.86
C ASN A 4 -2.29 0.16 -6.27
N HIS A 5 -2.67 -0.52 -7.34
CA HIS A 5 -4.04 -0.48 -7.87
C HIS A 5 -5.06 -1.07 -6.89
N ALA A 6 -4.68 -2.05 -6.09
CA ALA A 6 -5.56 -2.65 -5.07
C ALA A 6 -6.00 -1.61 -4.03
N LEU A 7 -5.06 -0.85 -3.48
CA LEU A 7 -5.35 0.23 -2.53
C LEU A 7 -6.23 1.33 -3.14
N ILE A 8 -5.92 1.76 -4.36
CA ILE A 8 -6.70 2.78 -5.07
C ILE A 8 -8.15 2.34 -5.25
N ASN A 9 -8.34 1.09 -5.69
CA ASN A 9 -9.66 0.55 -5.96
C ASN A 9 -10.46 0.36 -4.67
N ALA A 10 -9.83 -0.16 -3.61
CA ALA A 10 -10.46 -0.31 -2.30
C ALA A 10 -10.90 1.05 -1.72
N ARG A 11 -10.04 2.07 -1.79
CA ARG A 11 -10.38 3.43 -1.35
C ARG A 11 -11.57 4.00 -2.13
N LYS A 12 -11.55 3.89 -3.46
CA LYS A 12 -12.63 4.36 -4.32
C LYS A 12 -13.95 3.61 -4.08
N LYS A 13 -13.90 2.31 -3.80
CA LYS A 13 -15.08 1.50 -3.47
C LYS A 13 -15.76 1.96 -2.17
N LYS A 14 -14.99 2.47 -1.20
CA LYS A 14 -15.53 3.14 0.00
C LYS A 14 -15.98 4.58 -0.24
N GLY A 15 -15.81 5.13 -1.44
CA GLY A 15 -16.19 6.51 -1.76
C GLY A 15 -15.22 7.57 -1.22
N TYR A 16 -14.03 7.18 -0.75
CA TYR A 16 -13.08 8.12 -0.16
C TYR A 16 -12.17 8.77 -1.20
N THR A 17 -11.92 10.06 -1.04
CA THR A 17 -10.76 10.74 -1.65
C THR A 17 -9.47 10.39 -0.90
N GLN A 18 -8.31 10.69 -1.50
CA GLN A 18 -7.02 10.52 -0.80
C GLN A 18 -6.92 11.38 0.47
N VAL A 19 -7.56 12.57 0.48
CA VAL A 19 -7.61 13.46 1.65
C VAL A 19 -8.45 12.83 2.75
N GLN A 20 -9.65 12.35 2.44
CA GLN A 20 -10.54 11.70 3.42
C GLN A 20 -9.93 10.44 4.03
N LEU A 21 -9.28 9.59 3.23
CA LEU A 21 -8.55 8.44 3.77
C LEU A 21 -7.43 8.87 4.71
N ALA A 22 -6.71 9.95 4.37
CA ALA A 22 -5.64 10.47 5.20
C ALA A 22 -6.15 11.05 6.53
N GLU A 23 -7.28 11.77 6.50
CA GLU A 23 -7.95 12.31 7.69
C GLU A 23 -8.38 11.20 8.64
N LEU A 24 -9.00 10.13 8.13
CA LEU A 24 -9.41 8.96 8.91
C LEU A 24 -8.23 8.24 9.57
N LEU A 25 -7.05 8.30 8.95
CA LEU A 25 -5.80 7.71 9.44
C LEU A 25 -4.91 8.71 10.20
N GLN A 26 -5.38 9.95 10.40
CA GLN A 26 -4.63 11.03 11.03
C GLN A 26 -3.23 11.25 10.40
N CYS A 27 -3.14 11.16 9.08
CA CYS A 27 -1.90 11.37 8.34
C CYS A 27 -2.07 12.40 7.21
N LYS A 28 -0.98 12.69 6.49
CA LYS A 28 -1.01 13.63 5.38
C LYS A 28 -1.54 12.96 4.11
N LYS A 29 -2.25 13.70 3.26
CA LYS A 29 -2.67 13.23 1.92
C LYS A 29 -1.49 12.69 1.08
N THR A 30 -0.31 13.30 1.23
CA THR A 30 0.92 12.85 0.54
C THR A 30 1.33 11.44 0.96
N THR A 31 1.10 11.05 2.22
CA THR A 31 1.35 9.70 2.72
C THR A 31 0.52 8.67 1.97
N VAL A 32 -0.80 8.89 1.87
CA VAL A 32 -1.71 8.02 1.10
C VAL A 32 -1.32 7.99 -0.38
N SER A 33 -1.01 9.16 -0.96
CA SER A 33 -0.55 9.25 -2.35
C SER A 33 0.74 8.46 -2.60
N ASN A 34 1.67 8.45 -1.64
CA ASN A 34 2.91 7.69 -1.76
C ASN A 34 2.67 6.18 -1.69
N TRP A 35 1.75 5.72 -0.85
CA TRP A 35 1.36 4.30 -0.82
C TRP A 35 0.69 3.87 -2.13
N GLU A 36 -0.22 4.68 -2.65
CA GLU A 36 -0.94 4.36 -3.90
C GLU A 36 -0.02 4.36 -5.12
N ASN A 37 1.03 5.17 -5.14
CA ASN A 37 1.99 5.22 -6.26
C ASN A 37 3.24 4.36 -6.03
N GLY A 38 3.30 3.62 -4.91
CA GLY A 38 4.41 2.72 -4.59
C GLY A 38 5.72 3.44 -4.21
N TYR A 39 5.66 4.73 -3.84
CA TYR A 39 6.83 5.49 -3.36
C TYR A 39 7.15 5.21 -1.89
N ALA A 40 6.19 4.70 -1.13
CA ALA A 40 6.38 4.31 0.27
C ALA A 40 5.48 3.11 0.62
N ARG A 41 5.82 2.43 1.72
CA ARG A 41 4.95 1.43 2.35
C ARG A 41 4.55 1.91 3.75
N PRO A 42 3.32 1.64 4.21
CA PRO A 42 2.95 1.82 5.61
C PRO A 42 3.70 0.81 6.51
N THR A 43 3.79 1.11 7.81
CA THR A 43 4.15 0.09 8.81
C THR A 43 3.04 -0.97 8.87
N LEU A 44 3.33 -2.15 9.42
CA LEU A 44 2.34 -3.24 9.51
C LEU A 44 1.06 -2.80 10.26
N ASN A 45 1.20 -2.06 11.37
CA ASN A 45 0.05 -1.54 12.13
C ASN A 45 -0.80 -0.60 11.26
N VAL A 46 -0.17 0.36 10.57
CA VAL A 46 -0.89 1.29 9.69
C VAL A 46 -1.53 0.55 8.52
N ALA A 47 -0.85 -0.43 7.92
CA ALA A 47 -1.39 -1.27 6.87
C ALA A 47 -2.67 -2.01 7.31
N TYR A 48 -2.68 -2.51 8.55
CA TYR A 48 -3.85 -3.16 9.14
C TYR A 48 -5.01 -2.17 9.37
N GLN A 49 -4.72 -0.94 9.81
CA GLN A 49 -5.72 0.11 9.94
C GLN A 49 -6.33 0.48 8.58
N VAL A 50 -5.51 0.62 7.53
CA VAL A 50 -5.99 0.87 6.17
C VAL A 50 -6.89 -0.27 5.70
N ALA A 51 -6.46 -1.52 5.87
CA ALA A 51 -7.23 -2.70 5.50
C ALA A 51 -8.59 -2.74 6.21
N THR A 52 -8.62 -2.44 7.51
CA THR A 52 -9.85 -2.38 8.32
C THR A 52 -10.79 -1.29 7.83
N LEU A 53 -10.29 -0.06 7.65
CA LEU A 53 -11.09 1.07 7.21
C LEU A 53 -11.64 0.87 5.79
N LEU A 54 -10.87 0.23 4.93
CA LEU A 54 -11.26 -0.06 3.55
C LEU A 54 -12.03 -1.37 3.39
N ASP A 55 -12.23 -2.14 4.47
CA ASP A 55 -12.92 -3.44 4.47
C ASP A 55 -12.35 -4.37 3.38
N SER A 56 -11.03 -4.55 3.45
CA SER A 56 -10.26 -5.30 2.46
C SER A 56 -9.16 -6.10 3.15
N ASP A 57 -8.71 -7.17 2.51
CA ASP A 57 -7.64 -8.00 3.03
C ASP A 57 -6.28 -7.27 2.90
N ILE A 58 -5.54 -7.19 4.00
CA ILE A 58 -4.21 -6.55 4.04
C ILE A 58 -3.24 -7.17 3.01
N ASN A 59 -3.34 -8.46 2.74
CA ASN A 59 -2.50 -9.15 1.76
C ASN A 59 -2.83 -8.70 0.34
N ILE A 60 -4.10 -8.45 0.04
CA ILE A 60 -4.52 -7.90 -1.26
C ILE A 60 -3.98 -6.47 -1.40
N LEU A 61 -4.05 -5.68 -0.34
CA LEU A 61 -3.64 -4.27 -0.39
C LEU A 61 -2.12 -4.09 -0.44
N PHE A 62 -1.32 -4.89 0.25
CA PHE A 62 0.10 -4.58 0.48
C PHE A 62 1.08 -5.74 0.29
N PHE A 63 0.61 -6.99 0.12
CA PHE A 63 1.47 -8.17 0.08
C PHE A 63 1.14 -9.15 -1.07
N SER A 64 0.49 -8.66 -2.13
CA SER A 64 0.18 -9.51 -3.28
C SER A 64 1.45 -10.07 -3.91
N ASN A 65 1.36 -11.29 -4.47
CA ASN A 65 2.50 -12.14 -4.88
C ASN A 65 3.48 -11.50 -5.88
N GLU A 66 3.16 -10.35 -6.46
CA GLU A 66 4.02 -9.60 -7.38
C GLU A 66 5.17 -8.86 -6.68
N ASP A 67 5.13 -8.72 -5.35
CA ASP A 67 6.22 -8.12 -4.57
C ASP A 67 7.42 -9.06 -4.36
N LYS A 68 7.26 -10.36 -4.66
CA LYS A 68 8.32 -11.38 -4.49
C LYS A 68 9.48 -11.23 -5.48
N ASP A 69 9.29 -10.48 -6.57
CA ASP A 69 10.32 -10.28 -7.59
C ASP A 69 11.41 -9.28 -7.17
N VAL A 70 11.15 -8.43 -6.16
CA VAL A 70 12.16 -7.48 -5.65
C VAL A 70 13.09 -8.17 -4.64
N ALA A 71 12.59 -9.11 -3.84
CA ALA A 71 13.41 -9.86 -2.88
C ALA A 71 14.38 -10.83 -3.57
N LYS A 72 14.00 -11.44 -4.71
CA LYS A 72 14.89 -12.34 -5.46
C LYS A 72 16.10 -11.66 -6.11
N LYS A 73 16.01 -10.37 -6.46
CA LYS A 73 17.12 -9.65 -7.11
C LYS A 73 18.20 -9.17 -6.14
N ALA A 74 17.96 -9.21 -4.83
CA ALA A 74 18.95 -8.84 -3.83
C ALA A 74 19.94 -9.99 -3.54
N ASP A 75 19.50 -11.24 -3.66
CA ASP A 75 20.34 -12.42 -3.37
C ASP A 75 21.26 -12.84 -4.53
N GLU A 76 21.00 -12.41 -5.78
CA GLU A 76 21.84 -12.79 -6.94
C GLU A 76 23.09 -11.90 -7.14
N LYS A 77 23.27 -10.83 -6.35
CA LYS A 77 24.46 -9.94 -6.46
C LYS A 77 25.62 -10.31 -5.52
N SER A 78 25.51 -11.40 -4.77
CA SER A 78 26.55 -11.83 -3.82
C SER A 78 27.43 -12.96 -4.36
N ASN A 79 27.26 -13.40 -5.61
CA ASN A 79 28.06 -14.50 -6.17
C ASN A 79 28.42 -14.27 -7.64
N SER A 80 29.09 -13.15 -7.95
CA SER A 80 29.85 -13.00 -9.19
C SER A 80 30.99 -12.00 -9.04
#